data_AF-A0A2E0S2D1-F1
#
_entry.id   AF-A0A2E0S2D1-F1
#
_cell.length_a   1.000
_cell.length_b   1.000
_cell.length_c   1.000
_cell.angle_alpha   90.00
_cell.angle_beta   90.00
_cell.angle_gamma   90.00
#
_symmetry.space_group_name_H-M   'P 1'
#
loop_
_entity.id
_entity.type
_entity.pdbx_description
1 polymer ?
#
loop_
_entity_poly.entity_id
_entity_poly.type
_entity_poly.pdbx_seq_one_letter_code
_entity_poly.pdbx_strand_id
1 'polypeptide(L)'
;MALGEICVFTLFVILGKFEHGVTIRQSFIRTALPFLICWFVISPWLGSYKISTLYSLKQTIWRIPLTWILCGFIAIIARFILTDKPLVMNFVIVSIAVQGLALIAWRAMFMAITLRFKNNHLY
;
A
#
# COMPACT_ATOMS: atom_id res chain seq x y z
N MET A 1 -9.23 -4.33 -7.87
CA MET A 1 -8.10 -3.45 -7.54
C MET A 1 -8.04 -3.11 -6.05
N ALA A 2 -9.00 -2.34 -5.51
CA ALA A 2 -9.02 -1.90 -4.11
C ALA A 2 -8.97 -3.05 -3.08
N LEU A 3 -9.68 -4.15 -3.32
CA LEU A 3 -9.67 -5.31 -2.42
C LEU A 3 -8.26 -5.90 -2.23
N GLY A 4 -7.46 -5.99 -3.30
CA GLY A 4 -6.11 -6.51 -3.19
C GLY A 4 -5.12 -5.54 -2.56
N GLU A 5 -5.37 -4.23 -2.63
CA GLU A 5 -4.60 -3.26 -1.84
C GLU A 5 -4.85 -3.49 -0.34
N ILE A 6 -6.10 -3.68 0.07
CA ILE A 6 -6.45 -4.05 1.46
C ILE A 6 -5.72 -5.34 1.87
N CYS A 7 -5.67 -6.35 0.99
CA CYS A 7 -4.90 -7.57 1.24
C CYS A 7 -3.41 -7.30 1.42
N VAL A 8 -2.79 -6.46 0.57
CA VAL A 8 -1.37 -6.08 0.68
C VAL A 8 -1.07 -5.44 2.04
N PHE A 9 -1.89 -4.47 2.45
CA PHE A 9 -1.76 -3.81 3.76
C PHE A 9 -1.93 -4.78 4.92
N THR A 10 -2.90 -5.70 4.81
CA THR A 10 -3.18 -6.68 5.86
C THR A 10 -2.07 -7.72 5.97
N LEU A 11 -1.54 -8.21 4.84
CA LEU A 11 -0.43 -9.16 4.80
C LEU A 11 0.83 -8.58 5.44
N PHE A 12 1.14 -7.31 5.17
CA PHE A 12 2.29 -6.64 5.79
C PHE A 12 2.21 -6.68 7.33
N VAL A 13 1.01 -6.44 7.90
CA VAL A 13 0.81 -6.51 9.35
C VAL A 13 0.87 -7.92 9.90
N ILE A 14 0.33 -8.90 9.18
CA ILE A 14 0.39 -10.30 9.59
C ILE A 14 1.85 -10.77 9.63
N LEU A 15 2.63 -10.46 8.60
CA LEU A 15 4.05 -10.81 8.52
C LEU A 15 4.87 -10.10 9.60
N GLY A 16 4.67 -8.80 9.79
CA GLY A 16 5.36 -8.05 10.85
C GLY A 16 5.01 -8.53 12.26
N LYS A 17 3.83 -9.14 12.47
CA LYS A 17 3.53 -9.83 13.73
C LYS A 17 4.41 -11.06 13.93
N PHE A 18 4.57 -11.90 12.92
CA PHE A 18 5.35 -13.14 13.04
C PHE A 18 6.79 -12.85 13.47
N GLU A 19 7.35 -11.74 12.99
CA GLU A 19 8.71 -11.31 13.39
C GLU A 19 8.79 -10.67 14.78
N HIS A 20 7.74 -10.00 15.25
CA HIS A 20 7.79 -9.18 16.47
C HIS A 20 7.00 -9.74 17.68
N GLY A 21 6.31 -10.87 17.56
CA GLY A 21 5.64 -11.55 18.68
C GLY A 21 4.43 -10.81 19.29
N VAL A 22 3.94 -9.77 18.64
CA VAL A 22 2.81 -8.94 19.11
C VAL A 22 1.44 -9.51 18.71
N THR A 23 0.36 -9.15 19.43
CA THR A 23 -0.99 -9.63 19.08
C THR A 23 -1.51 -9.01 17.77
N ILE A 24 -2.25 -9.78 16.96
CA ILE A 24 -2.77 -9.37 15.63
C ILE A 24 -3.58 -8.08 15.73
N ARG A 25 -4.50 -8.02 16.69
CA ARG A 25 -5.39 -6.89 16.89
C ARG A 25 -4.61 -5.60 17.13
N GLN A 26 -3.58 -5.68 17.96
CA GLN A 26 -2.79 -4.52 18.36
C GLN A 26 -1.87 -4.06 17.23
N SER A 27 -1.27 -4.99 16.47
CA SER A 27 -0.50 -4.67 15.27
C SER A 27 -1.36 -4.07 14.16
N PHE A 28 -2.59 -4.56 13.99
CA PHE A 28 -3.52 -4.04 12.99
C PHE A 28 -3.94 -2.60 13.29
N ILE A 29 -4.40 -2.33 14.51
CA ILE A 29 -4.84 -0.98 14.91
C ILE A 29 -3.67 0.02 14.84
N ARG A 30 -2.47 -0.39 15.27
CA ARG A 30 -1.32 0.50 15.38
C ARG A 30 -0.55 0.70 14.06
N THR A 31 -0.70 -0.22 13.10
CA THR A 31 0.12 -0.23 11.88
C THR A 31 -0.71 -0.30 10.61
N ALA A 32 -1.67 -1.22 10.47
CA ALA A 32 -2.47 -1.28 9.24
C ALA A 32 -3.44 -0.10 9.15
N LEU A 33 -4.11 0.23 10.25
CA LEU A 33 -5.20 1.21 10.24
C LEU A 33 -4.76 2.61 9.76
N PRO A 34 -3.67 3.21 10.28
CA PRO A 34 -3.25 4.54 9.85
C PRO A 34 -2.84 4.56 8.37
N PHE A 35 -2.16 3.51 7.90
CA PHE A 35 -1.72 3.39 6.52
C PHE A 35 -2.89 3.17 5.56
N LEU A 36 -3.86 2.33 5.92
CA LEU A 36 -5.08 2.12 5.15
C LEU A 36 -5.90 3.41 5.05
N ILE A 37 -6.12 4.11 6.17
CA ILE A 37 -6.88 5.36 6.19
C ILE A 37 -6.18 6.41 5.31
N CYS A 38 -4.87 6.63 5.50
CA CYS A 38 -4.14 7.61 4.69
C CYS A 38 -4.17 7.25 3.21
N TRP A 39 -3.96 5.97 2.87
CA TRP A 39 -4.01 5.51 1.48
C TRP A 39 -5.38 5.74 0.85
N PHE A 40 -6.46 5.27 1.47
CA PHE A 40 -7.81 5.36 0.89
C PHE A 40 -8.37 6.77 0.90
N VAL A 41 -7.97 7.62 1.84
CA VAL A 41 -8.41 9.02 1.90
C VAL A 41 -7.66 9.87 0.89
N ILE A 42 -6.34 9.68 0.70
CA ILE A 42 -5.49 10.61 -0.08
C ILE A 42 -5.27 10.14 -1.52
N SER A 43 -5.14 8.83 -1.75
CA SER A 43 -4.83 8.29 -3.10
C SER A 43 -5.87 8.61 -4.19
N PRO A 44 -7.19 8.74 -3.91
CA PRO A 44 -8.16 9.19 -4.92
C PRO A 44 -7.88 10.60 -5.42
N TRP A 45 -7.54 11.52 -4.52
CA TRP A 45 -7.27 12.93 -4.84
C TRP A 45 -5.98 13.10 -5.66
N LEU A 46 -4.98 12.26 -5.38
CA LEU A 46 -3.72 12.22 -6.12
C LEU A 46 -3.84 11.48 -7.47
N GLY A 47 -5.03 11.00 -7.81
CA GLY A 47 -5.31 10.40 -9.11
C GLY A 47 -4.78 8.99 -9.29
N SER A 48 -4.51 8.27 -8.20
CA SER A 48 -4.05 6.87 -8.24
C SER A 48 -5.07 5.90 -8.86
N TYR A 49 -6.32 6.33 -9.03
CA TYR A 49 -7.40 5.58 -9.68
C TYR A 49 -7.80 6.14 -11.05
N LYS A 50 -7.08 7.12 -11.62
CA LYS A 50 -7.37 7.62 -12.97
C LYS A 50 -7.12 6.51 -14.01
N ILE A 51 -8.01 6.39 -15.00
CA ILE A 51 -7.93 5.41 -16.09
C ILE A 51 -6.56 5.45 -16.79
N SER A 52 -5.97 6.64 -16.99
CA SER A 52 -4.64 6.79 -17.58
C SER A 52 -3.53 6.12 -16.77
N THR A 53 -3.67 6.06 -15.44
CA THR A 53 -2.73 5.39 -14.54
C THR A 53 -3.02 3.88 -14.50
N LEU A 54 -4.30 3.47 -14.55
CA LEU A 54 -4.71 2.07 -14.54
C LEU A 54 -4.25 1.26 -15.76
N TYR A 55 -4.09 1.91 -16.92
CA TYR A 55 -3.71 1.25 -18.18
C TYR A 55 -2.29 1.60 -18.68
N SER A 56 -1.53 2.41 -17.94
CA SER A 56 -0.16 2.77 -18.29
C SER A 56 0.83 2.32 -17.23
N LEU A 57 1.69 1.34 -17.56
CA LEU A 57 2.78 0.88 -16.70
C LEU A 57 3.71 2.03 -16.31
N LYS A 58 4.06 2.90 -17.26
CA LYS A 58 4.97 4.03 -17.04
C LYS A 58 4.39 5.04 -16.04
N GLN A 59 3.09 5.34 -16.13
CA GLN A 59 2.44 6.23 -15.15
C GLN A 59 2.26 5.54 -13.79
N THR A 60 1.96 4.25 -13.77
CA THR A 60 1.87 3.46 -12.53
C THR A 60 3.21 3.48 -11.78
N ILE A 61 4.32 3.22 -12.46
CA ILE A 61 5.66 3.16 -11.87
C ILE A 61 6.11 4.52 -11.31
N TRP A 62 5.65 5.65 -11.84
CA TRP A 62 6.04 6.97 -11.32
C TRP A 62 5.05 7.58 -10.34
N ARG A 63 3.74 7.53 -10.62
CA ARG A 63 2.74 8.20 -9.78
C ARG A 63 2.43 7.44 -8.50
N ILE A 64 2.44 6.11 -8.56
CA ILE A 64 2.08 5.29 -7.39
C ILE A 64 3.13 5.41 -6.29
N PRO A 65 4.45 5.30 -6.55
CA PRO A 65 5.45 5.46 -5.49
C PRO A 65 5.44 6.85 -4.88
N LEU A 66 5.27 7.91 -5.69
CA LEU A 66 5.17 9.28 -5.17
C LEU A 66 3.96 9.46 -4.24
N THR A 67 2.79 8.99 -4.68
CA THR A 67 1.57 9.00 -3.85
C THR A 67 1.77 8.18 -2.57
N TRP A 68 2.37 7.00 -2.70
CA TRP A 68 2.65 6.11 -1.59
C TRP A 68 3.61 6.72 -0.57
N ILE A 69 4.69 7.35 -1.01
CA ILE A 69 5.66 7.99 -0.13
C ILE A 69 4.96 9.09 0.69
N LEU A 70 4.18 9.95 0.03
CA LEU A 70 3.40 10.99 0.71
C LEU A 70 2.42 10.40 1.75
N CYS A 71 1.62 9.40 1.35
CA CYS A 71 0.71 8.71 2.26
C CYS A 71 1.44 8.00 3.40
N GLY A 72 2.60 7.39 3.13
CA GLY A 72 3.41 6.67 4.09
C GLY A 72 4.00 7.59 5.15
N PHE A 73 4.50 8.76 4.76
CA PHE A 73 4.95 9.79 5.71
C PHE A 73 3.80 10.24 6.63
N ILE A 74 2.63 10.54 6.06
CA ILE A 74 1.45 10.94 6.84
C ILE A 74 1.00 9.82 7.78
N ALA A 75 1.01 8.56 7.31
CA ALA A 75 0.63 7.41 8.12
C ALA A 75 1.60 7.15 9.28
N ILE A 76 2.90 7.41 9.09
CA ILE A 76 3.91 7.30 10.15
C ILE A 76 3.71 8.38 11.21
N ILE A 77 3.43 9.62 10.79
CA ILE A 77 3.11 10.72 11.71
C ILE A 77 1.82 10.39 12.48
N ALA A 78 0.78 9.94 11.78
CA ALA A 78 -0.46 9.50 12.42
C ALA A 78 -0.22 8.36 13.41
N ARG A 79 0.63 7.38 13.07
CA ARG A 79 1.03 6.32 13.99
C ARG A 79 1.76 6.85 15.22
N PHE A 80 2.69 7.79 15.04
CA PHE A 80 3.42 8.40 16.15
C PHE A 80 2.44 9.05 17.15
N ILE A 81 1.51 9.86 16.63
CA ILE A 81 0.49 10.55 17.44
C ILE A 81 -0.46 9.54 18.12
N LEU A 82 -0.89 8.48 17.42
CA LEU A 82 -1.88 7.53 17.95
C LEU A 82 -1.31 6.50 18.92
N THR A 83 0.01 6.31 18.95
CA THR A 83 0.62 5.21 19.71
C THR A 83 1.65 5.65 20.72
N ASP A 84 2.02 6.94 20.75
CA ASP A 84 3.09 7.52 21.57
C ASP A 84 4.41 6.74 21.50
N LYS A 85 4.61 5.96 20.43
CA LYS A 85 5.79 5.14 20.23
C LYS A 85 6.84 5.93 19.47
N PRO A 86 8.13 5.83 19.86
CA PRO A 86 9.20 6.50 19.16
C PRO A 86 9.27 6.07 17.69
N LEU A 87 9.68 7.02 16.85
CA LEU A 87 9.95 6.79 15.43
C LEU A 87 11.25 5.99 15.29
N VAL A 88 11.11 4.68 15.13
CA VAL A 88 12.23 3.80 14.82
C VAL A 88 12.50 3.89 13.32
N MET A 89 13.68 4.42 12.94
CA MET A 89 14.03 4.64 11.53
C MET A 89 13.97 3.36 10.69
N ASN A 90 14.42 2.23 11.25
CA ASN A 90 14.34 0.92 10.56
C ASN A 90 12.89 0.56 10.23
N PHE A 91 11.95 0.81 11.15
CA PHE A 91 10.54 0.55 10.90
C PHE A 91 9.99 1.46 9.80
N VAL A 92 10.36 2.75 9.79
CA VAL A 92 9.96 3.70 8.75
C VAL A 92 10.42 3.23 7.37
N ILE A 93 11.70 2.91 7.22
CA ILE A 93 12.29 2.49 5.95
C ILE A 93 11.66 1.19 5.47
N VAL A 94 11.61 0.15 6.33
CA VAL A 94 11.07 -1.17 5.96
C VAL A 94 9.57 -1.08 5.64
N SER A 95 8.78 -0.35 6.44
CA SER A 95 7.34 -0.22 6.21
C SER A 95 7.00 0.54 4.94
N ILE A 96 7.75 1.57 4.57
CA ILE A 96 7.57 2.27 3.30
C ILE A 96 8.04 1.40 2.13
N ALA A 97 9.22 0.79 2.23
CA ALA A 97 9.80 0.01 1.14
C ALA A 97 8.98 -1.24 0.82
N VAL A 98 8.69 -2.08 1.82
CA VAL A 98 8.00 -3.36 1.61
C VAL A 98 6.58 -3.14 1.10
N GLN A 99 5.82 -2.22 1.71
CA GLN A 99 4.45 -1.94 1.25
C GLN A 99 4.43 -1.24 -0.11
N GLY A 100 5.38 -0.34 -0.38
CA GLY A 100 5.50 0.31 -1.69
C GLY A 100 5.76 -0.71 -2.79
N LEU A 101 6.72 -1.61 -2.58
CA LEU A 101 7.02 -2.71 -3.50
C LEU A 101 5.81 -3.64 -3.69
N ALA A 102 5.13 -4.00 -2.60
CA ALA A 102 3.96 -4.87 -2.67
C ALA A 102 2.78 -4.22 -3.42
N LEU A 103 2.55 -2.91 -3.24
CA LEU A 103 1.53 -2.16 -3.99
C LEU A 103 1.85 -2.11 -5.50
N ILE A 104 3.11 -1.83 -5.86
CA ILE A 104 3.56 -1.82 -7.26
C ILE A 104 3.39 -3.21 -7.87
N ALA A 105 3.84 -4.26 -7.17
CA ALA A 105 3.73 -5.64 -7.62
C ALA A 105 2.27 -6.06 -7.83
N TRP A 106 1.38 -5.76 -6.87
CA TRP A 106 -0.05 -6.03 -7.00
C TRP A 106 -0.66 -5.34 -8.22
N ARG A 107 -0.32 -4.06 -8.45
CA ARG A 107 -0.83 -3.31 -9.61
C ARG A 107 -0.31 -3.85 -10.93
N ALA A 108 0.95 -4.26 -10.99
CA ALA A 108 1.53 -4.91 -12.16
C ALA A 108 0.85 -6.26 -12.45
N MET A 109 0.61 -7.08 -11.42
CA MET A 109 -0.11 -8.35 -11.55
C MET A 109 -1.55 -8.15 -12.04
N PHE A 110 -2.28 -7.20 -11.45
CA PHE A 110 -3.66 -6.90 -11.85
C PHE A 110 -3.73 -6.42 -13.31
N MET A 111 -2.78 -5.59 -13.74
CA MET A 111 -2.69 -5.15 -15.14
C MET A 111 -2.37 -6.31 -16.08
N ALA A 112 -1.42 -7.18 -15.72
CA ALA A 112 -1.07 -8.35 -16.53
C ALA A 112 -2.27 -9.31 -16.71
N ILE A 113 -3.00 -9.57 -15.63
CA ILE A 113 -4.22 -10.41 -15.65
C ILE A 113 -5.28 -9.78 -16.55
N THR A 114 -5.58 -8.49 -16.36
CA THR A 114 -6.62 -7.80 -17.15
C THR A 114 -6.27 -7.69 -18.64
N LEU A 115 -5.01 -7.47 -18.99
CA LEU A 115 -4.53 -7.52 -20.38
C LEU A 115 -4.65 -8.92 -21.00
N ARG A 116 -4.30 -9.98 -20.24
CA ARG A 116 -4.47 -11.37 -20.68
C ARG A 116 -5.93 -11.72 -20.96
N PHE A 117 -6.84 -11.36 -20.06
CA PHE A 117 -8.28 -11.59 -20.25
C PHE A 117 -8.82 -10.84 -21.48
N LYS A 118 -8.42 -9.58 -21.67
CA LYS A 118 -8.86 -8.81 -22.85
C LYS A 118 -8.39 -9.45 -24.16
N ASN A 119 -7.15 -9.96 -24.22
CA ASN A 119 -6.65 -10.63 -25.40
C ASN A 119 -7.38 -11.95 -25.68
N ASN A 120 -7.75 -12.73 -24.65
CA ASN A 120 -8.46 -14.01 -24.84
C ASN A 120 -9.92 -13.88 -25.32
N HIS A 121 -10.54 -12.69 -25.20
CA HIS A 121 -11.90 -12.43 -25.70
C HIS A 121 -11.93 -11.82 -27.11
N LEU A 122 -10.76 -11.58 -27.72
CA LEU A 122 -10.63 -11.04 -29.08
C LEU A 122 -10.23 -12.13 -30.12
N TYR A 123 -10.17 -13.40 -29.68
CA TYR A 123 -10.02 -14.59 -30.51
C TYR A 123 -11.22 -15.52 -30.25
#